data_AF-A0A9E6ZWA3-F1
#
_entry.id   AF-A0A9E6ZWA3-F1
#
_cell.length_a   1.000
_cell.length_b   1.000
_cell.length_c   1.000
_cell.angle_alpha   90.00
_cell.angle_beta   90.00
_cell.angle_gamma   90.00
#
_symmetry.space_group_name_H-M   'P 1'
#
loop_
_entity.id
_entity.type
_entity.pdbx_description
1 polymer ?
#
loop_
_entity_poly.entity_id
_entity_poly.type
_entity_poly.pdbx_seq_one_letter_code
_entity_poly.pdbx_strand_id
1 'polypeptide(L)'
;MTKSTDTLHTELHRLRMHLNLLEKDATHPLDFTVEHSHTAPALVLREGQALRSAHSELRLDYEMLRQVLMDALRTEIAAREEKLLGSNGGNRPIEHLQFGDQTEA
;
A
#
# COMPACT_ATOMS: atom_id res chain seq x y z
N MET A 1 -11.86 12.33 -16.22
CA MET A 1 -11.94 11.64 -14.92
C MET A 1 -11.68 10.13 -15.03
N THR A 2 -12.11 9.45 -16.09
CA THR A 2 -11.94 7.98 -16.29
C THR A 2 -10.50 7.46 -16.19
N LYS A 3 -9.54 8.11 -16.84
CA LYS A 3 -8.12 7.67 -16.81
C LYS A 3 -7.54 7.56 -15.40
N SER A 4 -7.93 8.44 -14.49
CA SER A 4 -7.44 8.44 -13.10
C SER A 4 -7.95 7.22 -12.33
N THR A 5 -9.22 6.87 -12.51
CA THR A 5 -9.85 5.73 -11.85
C THR A 5 -9.34 4.40 -12.41
N ASP A 6 -9.12 4.32 -13.73
CA ASP A 6 -8.53 3.13 -14.38
C ASP A 6 -7.11 2.85 -13.89
N THR A 7 -6.34 3.92 -13.64
CA THR A 7 -4.97 3.82 -13.09
C THR A 7 -5.02 3.30 -11.66
N LEU A 8 -5.91 3.83 -10.82
CA LEU A 8 -6.13 3.36 -9.45
C LEU A 8 -6.55 1.88 -9.39
N HIS A 9 -7.47 1.44 -10.26
CA HIS A 9 -7.88 0.04 -10.34
C HIS A 9 -6.73 -0.87 -10.77
N THR A 10 -5.92 -0.44 -11.73
CA THR A 10 -4.74 -1.19 -12.20
C THR A 10 -3.72 -1.36 -11.08
N GLU A 11 -3.42 -0.28 -10.35
CA GLU A 11 -2.49 -0.31 -9.22
C GLU A 11 -3.03 -1.18 -8.07
N LEU A 12 -4.31 -1.07 -7.74
CA LEU A 12 -4.96 -1.90 -6.73
C LEU A 12 -4.89 -3.39 -7.10
N HIS A 13 -5.15 -3.73 -8.36
CA HIS A 13 -5.03 -5.11 -8.83
C HIS A 13 -3.60 -5.65 -8.67
N ARG A 14 -2.58 -4.85 -9.04
CA ARG A 14 -1.18 -5.25 -8.86
C ARG A 14 -0.82 -5.50 -7.40
N LEU A 15 -1.23 -4.61 -6.49
CA LEU A 15 -0.97 -4.77 -5.06
C LEU A 15 -1.63 -6.03 -4.49
N ARG A 16 -2.89 -6.29 -4.85
CA ARG A 16 -3.60 -7.51 -4.45
C ARG A 16 -2.94 -8.78 -4.97
N MET A 17 -2.48 -8.77 -6.22
CA MET A 17 -1.75 -9.89 -6.80
C MET A 17 -0.44 -10.16 -6.04
N HIS A 18 0.30 -9.11 -5.71
CA HIS A 18 1.54 -9.25 -4.94
C HIS A 18 1.29 -9.77 -3.53
N LEU A 19 0.28 -9.25 -2.82
CA LEU A 19 -0.11 -9.76 -1.51
C LEU A 19 -0.49 -11.25 -1.59
N ASN A 20 -1.31 -11.63 -2.57
CA ASN A 20 -1.73 -13.02 -2.76
C ASN A 20 -0.56 -13.95 -3.10
N LEU A 21 0.48 -13.46 -3.80
CA LEU A 21 1.70 -14.23 -4.03
C LEU A 21 2.43 -14.50 -2.72
N LEU A 22 2.66 -13.46 -1.91
CA LEU A 22 3.33 -13.60 -0.62
C LEU A 22 2.55 -14.47 0.38
N GLU A 23 1.21 -14.45 0.33
CA GLU A 23 0.36 -15.27 1.20
C GLU A 23 0.36 -16.75 0.81
N LYS A 24 0.42 -17.07 -0.48
CA LYS A 24 0.33 -18.45 -0.99
C LYS A 24 1.69 -19.12 -1.14
N ASP A 25 2.72 -18.35 -1.44
CA ASP A 25 4.08 -18.82 -1.64
C ASP A 25 5.00 -18.11 -0.65
N ALA A 26 5.22 -18.76 0.49
CA ALA A 26 6.13 -18.30 1.54
C ALA A 26 7.60 -18.38 1.11
N THR A 27 7.92 -18.86 -0.11
CA THR A 27 9.29 -18.89 -0.63
C THR A 27 9.52 -17.82 -1.70
N HIS A 28 8.48 -17.04 -2.02
CA HIS A 28 8.56 -16.00 -3.04
C HIS A 28 9.65 -14.99 -2.69
N PRO A 29 10.62 -14.72 -3.59
CA PRO A 29 11.70 -13.78 -3.32
C PRO A 29 11.16 -12.36 -3.12
N LEU A 30 11.75 -11.64 -2.17
CA LEU A 30 11.46 -10.22 -1.93
C LEU A 30 12.48 -9.39 -2.71
N ASP A 31 12.02 -8.79 -3.81
CA ASP A 31 12.84 -7.97 -4.69
C ASP A 31 12.64 -6.48 -4.40
N PHE A 32 13.71 -5.79 -4.04
CA PHE A 32 13.70 -4.36 -3.75
C PHE A 32 14.60 -3.61 -4.73
N THR A 33 14.12 -2.47 -5.19
CA THR A 33 14.94 -1.47 -5.85
C THR A 33 15.11 -0.28 -4.92
N VAL A 34 16.33 0.20 -4.75
CA VAL A 34 16.58 1.39 -3.94
C VAL A 34 16.31 2.63 -4.80
N GLU A 35 15.21 3.33 -4.53
CA GLU A 35 14.91 4.59 -5.19
C GLU A 35 15.98 5.65 -4.87
N HIS A 36 16.28 6.51 -5.85
CA HIS A 36 17.27 7.60 -5.75
C HIS A 36 18.72 7.17 -5.46
N SER A 37 19.02 5.88 -5.55
CA SER A 37 20.39 5.38 -5.48
C SER A 37 21.07 5.55 -6.85
N HIS A 38 22.27 6.16 -6.87
CA HIS A 38 23.10 6.27 -8.07
C HIS A 38 23.74 4.93 -8.47
N THR A 39 23.70 3.95 -7.59
CA THR A 39 23.91 2.54 -7.90
C THR A 39 22.54 1.87 -8.00
N ALA A 40 22.36 0.92 -8.91
CA ALA A 40 21.12 0.15 -9.01
C ALA A 40 21.29 -1.24 -8.36
N PRO A 41 21.53 -1.37 -7.03
CA PRO A 41 21.47 -2.68 -6.41
C PRO A 41 20.00 -3.09 -6.34
N ALA A 42 19.63 -4.06 -7.17
CA ALA A 42 18.47 -4.88 -6.90
C ALA A 42 18.81 -5.79 -5.72
N LEU A 43 18.07 -5.65 -4.62
CA LEU A 43 18.22 -6.50 -3.46
C LEU A 43 17.19 -7.61 -3.55
N VAL A 44 17.66 -8.85 -3.68
CA VAL A 44 16.81 -10.04 -3.70
C VAL A 44 16.99 -10.79 -2.40
N LEU A 45 15.93 -10.88 -1.59
CA LEU A 45 15.94 -11.66 -0.35
C LEU A 45 15.11 -12.93 -0.51
N ARG A 46 15.75 -14.09 -0.30
CA ARG A 46 15.12 -15.42 -0.36
C ARG A 46 14.91 -16.00 1.04
N GLU A 47 14.10 -17.05 1.13
CA GLU A 47 13.92 -17.83 2.36
C GLU A 47 15.28 -18.22 2.98
N GLY A 48 15.38 -18.09 4.30
CA GLY A 48 16.61 -18.36 5.06
C GLY A 48 17.68 -17.26 4.97
N GLN A 49 17.51 -16.26 4.10
CA GLN A 49 18.39 -15.09 4.04
C GLN A 49 17.94 -14.00 5.02
N ALA A 50 18.86 -13.12 5.37
CA ALA A 50 18.57 -11.98 6.23
C ALA A 50 19.39 -10.76 5.82
N LEU A 51 18.81 -9.58 6.01
CA LEU A 51 19.54 -8.31 5.95
C LEU A 51 20.08 -7.99 7.34
N ARG A 52 21.34 -7.59 7.40
CA ARG A 52 21.96 -7.12 8.65
C ARG A 52 22.41 -5.68 8.46
N SER A 53 22.16 -4.86 9.48
CA SER A 53 22.76 -3.53 9.55
C SER A 53 24.27 -3.64 9.70
N ALA A 54 25.02 -2.88 8.90
CA ALA A 54 26.47 -2.79 9.03
C ALA A 54 26.93 -2.07 10.31
N HIS A 55 26.02 -1.35 10.97
CA HIS A 55 26.32 -0.44 12.08
C HIS A 55 25.60 -0.80 13.38
N SER A 56 24.88 -1.94 13.43
CA SER A 56 24.17 -2.38 14.63
C SER A 56 23.90 -3.89 14.57
N GLU A 57 23.42 -4.45 15.68
CA GLU A 57 22.99 -5.85 15.72
C GLU A 57 21.60 -6.10 15.10
N LEU A 58 20.98 -5.08 14.50
CA LEU A 58 19.70 -5.25 13.81
C LEU A 58 19.83 -6.23 12.64
N ARG A 59 19.03 -7.29 12.68
CA ARG A 59 18.87 -8.29 11.63
C ARG A 59 17.39 -8.37 11.26
N LEU A 60 17.11 -8.28 9.97
CA LEU A 60 15.79 -8.44 9.38
C LEU A 60 15.83 -9.74 8.57
N ASP A 61 15.28 -10.81 9.12
CA ASP A 61 15.17 -12.07 8.40
C ASP A 61 14.04 -12.02 7.35
N TYR A 62 14.07 -13.00 6.44
CA TYR A 62 13.10 -13.13 5.37
C TYR A 62 11.65 -13.15 5.89
N GLU A 63 11.34 -13.94 6.92
CA GLU A 63 9.96 -14.05 7.43
C GLU A 63 9.46 -12.74 8.03
N MET A 64 10.31 -12.04 8.79
CA MET A 64 9.99 -10.73 9.33
C MET A 64 9.74 -9.71 8.21
N LEU A 65 10.60 -9.68 7.18
CA LEU A 65 10.42 -8.78 6.05
C LEU A 65 9.19 -9.13 5.22
N ARG A 66 8.90 -10.42 5.03
CA ARG A 66 7.69 -10.89 4.36
C ARG A 66 6.46 -10.41 5.11
N GLN A 67 6.43 -10.56 6.44
CA GLN A 67 5.33 -10.09 7.27
C GLN A 67 5.14 -8.58 7.20
N VAL A 68 6.24 -7.80 7.34
CA VAL A 68 6.21 -6.34 7.22
C VAL A 68 5.67 -5.90 5.85
N LEU A 69 6.10 -6.57 4.77
CA LEU A 69 5.60 -6.28 3.43
C LEU A 69 4.12 -6.61 3.27
N MET A 70 3.67 -7.76 3.79
CA MET A 70 2.26 -8.13 3.76
C MET A 70 1.39 -7.10 4.48
N ASP A 71 1.82 -6.62 5.64
CA ASP A 71 1.06 -5.63 6.41
C ASP A 71 1.08 -4.24 5.74
N ALA A 72 2.20 -3.87 5.13
CA ALA A 72 2.29 -2.66 4.31
C ALA A 72 1.37 -2.73 3.08
N LEU A 73 1.35 -3.87 2.36
CA LEU A 73 0.48 -4.10 1.21
C LEU A 73 -1.00 -4.03 1.62
N ARG A 74 -1.39 -4.65 2.73
CA ARG A 74 -2.77 -4.60 3.25
C ARG A 74 -3.20 -3.16 3.56
N THR A 75 -2.32 -2.40 4.20
CA THR A 75 -2.58 -0.99 4.54
C THR A 75 -2.76 -0.14 3.28
N GLU A 76 -1.87 -0.29 2.29
CA GLU A 76 -1.93 0.48 1.04
C GLU A 76 -3.14 0.10 0.19
N ILE A 77 -3.52 -1.18 0.16
CA ILE A 77 -4.74 -1.66 -0.47
C ILE A 77 -5.97 -0.98 0.15
N ALA A 78 -6.07 -0.97 1.48
CA ALA A 78 -7.19 -0.33 2.19
C ALA A 78 -7.28 1.18 1.88
N ALA A 79 -6.15 1.89 1.90
CA ALA A 79 -6.11 3.32 1.58
C ALA A 79 -6.54 3.62 0.13
N ARG A 80 -6.22 2.74 -0.82
CA ARG A 80 -6.63 2.89 -2.22
C ARG A 80 -8.09 2.54 -2.45
N GLU A 81 -8.59 1.54 -1.73
CA GLU A 81 -10.02 1.22 -1.72
C GLU A 81 -10.85 2.38 -1.18
N GLU A 82 -10.42 3.01 -0.09
CA GLU A 82 -11.05 4.22 0.44
C GLU A 82 -11.07 5.36 -0.58
N LYS A 83 -9.96 5.61 -1.27
CA LYS A 83 -9.90 6.61 -2.36
C LYS A 83 -10.86 6.29 -3.51
N LEU A 84 -10.99 5.02 -3.90
CA LEU A 84 -11.95 4.60 -4.93
C LEU A 84 -13.40 4.75 -4.45
N LEU A 85 -13.69 4.43 -3.20
CA LEU A 85 -15.01 4.63 -2.59
C LEU A 85 -15.37 6.11 -2.51
N GLY A 86 -14.44 6.98 -2.09
CA GLY A 86 -14.62 8.43 -2.08
C GLY A 86 -14.67 9.06 -3.48
N SER A 87 -14.07 8.43 -4.48
CA SER A 87 -14.14 8.88 -5.87
C SER A 87 -15.43 8.43 -6.58
N ASN A 88 -16.06 7.33 -6.14
CA ASN A 88 -17.32 6.80 -6.68
C ASN A 88 -18.56 7.29 -5.91
N GLY A 89 -18.44 7.45 -4.60
CA GLY A 89 -19.39 8.15 -3.74
C GLY A 89 -19.17 9.64 -3.93
N GLY A 90 -19.72 10.19 -5.01
CA GLY A 90 -19.45 11.54 -5.48
C GLY A 90 -19.25 12.55 -4.36
N ASN A 91 -18.24 13.39 -4.55
CA ASN A 91 -18.05 14.66 -3.88
C ASN A 91 -19.37 15.47 -3.96
N ARG A 92 -20.37 15.12 -3.15
CA ARG A 92 -21.49 15.99 -2.85
C ARG A 92 -20.87 17.05 -1.96
N PRO A 93 -20.75 18.30 -2.44
CA PRO A 93 -20.46 19.37 -1.52
C PRO A 93 -21.50 19.29 -0.41
N ILE A 94 -21.07 19.37 0.84
CA ILE A 94 -21.96 19.71 1.95
C ILE A 94 -22.32 21.19 1.75
N GLU A 95 -23.04 21.50 0.68
CA GLU A 95 -23.68 22.78 0.45
C GLU A 95 -25.10 22.63 0.97
N HIS A 96 -25.42 23.44 1.99
CA HIS A 96 -26.73 23.62 2.64
C HIS A 96 -27.00 22.77 3.89
N LEU A 97 -26.14 22.94 4.92
CA LEU A 97 -26.62 23.07 6.30
C LEU A 97 -26.79 24.57 6.62
N GLN A 98 -27.71 25.21 5.91
CA GLN A 98 -28.29 26.50 6.28
C GLN A 98 -29.79 26.44 5.99
N PHE A 99 -30.53 25.86 6.92
CA PHE A 99 -31.85 26.37 7.24
C PHE A 99 -31.82 26.66 8.73
N GLY A 100 -31.70 27.95 9.04
CA GLY A 100 -31.94 28.44 10.38
C GLY A 100 -33.41 28.18 10.71
N ASP A 101 -33.64 27.51 11.83
CA ASP A 101 -34.91 27.56 12.51
C ASP A 101 -34.70 28.36 13.79
N GLN A 102 -34.62 29.69 13.61
CA GLN A 102 -34.96 30.60 14.69
C GLN A 102 -36.47 30.77 14.64
N THR A 103 -37.17 29.99 15.47
CA THR A 103 -38.51 30.38 15.91
C THR A 103 -38.43 30.74 17.39
N GLU A 104 -38.18 32.03 17.64
CA GLU A 104 -38.76 32.73 18.78
C GLU A 104 -40.20 33.13 18.40
N ALA A 105 -41.18 32.65 19.18
CA ALA A 105 -42.46 33.31 19.49
C ALA A 105 -43.16 32.57 20.63
#